data_AF-L0NE19-F1
#
_entry.id   AF-L0NE19-F1
#
_cell.length_a   1.000
_cell.length_b   1.000
_cell.length_c   1.000
_cell.angle_alpha   90.00
_cell.angle_beta   90.00
_cell.angle_gamma   90.00
#
_symmetry.space_group_name_H-M   'P 1'
#
loop_
_entity.id
_entity.type
_entity.pdbx_description
1 polymer ?
#
loop_
_entity_poly.entity_id
_entity_poly.type
_entity_poly.pdbx_seq_one_letter_code
_entity_poly.pdbx_strand_id
1 'polypeptide(L)'
;MTIDRETLLNLVQKIVAEHESGYDDDTLVHFAEVILTKPEPERFANRRTYTYAQVEGALCVYEWMLDSRATNKDIDDWFDGVGSPGMRMISIQAGDICDRAWKLMEAMGFDFIGAYDFEFVPSICAKLDWDALCNDNQFDKGRYDPDLKPFIVAMIAADRSRNSDPMRRNFKKVGPGPDDYIAACRAEAEKQWGYGDLVTDHAERVTQAMEQDEDPAEFVKWLGEKYNLTPRSDWAA
;
A
#
# COMPACT_ATOMS: atom_id res chain seq x y z
N MET A 1 16.27 4.68 -12.02
CA MET A 1 17.16 4.66 -10.85
C MET A 1 17.25 3.20 -10.41
N THR A 2 18.40 2.57 -10.52
CA THR A 2 18.60 1.15 -10.19
C THR A 2 18.69 1.02 -8.67
N ILE A 3 17.68 0.44 -8.04
CA ILE A 3 17.73 0.11 -6.62
C ILE A 3 18.69 -1.07 -6.47
N ASP A 4 19.64 -0.97 -5.55
CA ASP A 4 20.58 -2.06 -5.33
C ASP A 4 19.87 -3.22 -4.60
N ARG A 5 20.29 -4.43 -4.91
CA ARG A 5 19.67 -5.68 -4.44
C ARG A 5 19.75 -5.85 -2.91
N GLU A 6 20.74 -5.26 -2.26
CA GLU A 6 20.93 -5.31 -0.81
C GLU A 6 19.90 -4.43 -0.09
N THR A 7 19.62 -3.23 -0.63
CA THR A 7 18.53 -2.36 -0.14
C THR A 7 17.17 -3.07 -0.24
N LEU A 8 16.94 -3.78 -1.35
CA LEU A 8 15.69 -4.50 -1.61
C LEU A 8 15.52 -5.70 -0.65
N LEU A 9 16.60 -6.48 -0.45
CA LEU A 9 16.61 -7.61 0.49
C LEU A 9 16.43 -7.17 1.94
N ASN A 10 17.03 -6.05 2.36
CA ASN A 10 16.85 -5.50 3.70
C ASN A 10 15.40 -5.03 3.94
N LEU A 11 14.74 -4.48 2.92
CA LEU A 11 13.34 -4.09 2.98
C LEU A 11 12.44 -5.33 3.12
N VAL A 12 12.66 -6.35 2.29
CA VAL A 12 11.95 -7.63 2.35
C VAL A 12 12.13 -8.29 3.71
N GLN A 13 13.34 -8.32 4.26
CA GLN A 13 13.60 -8.88 5.59
C GLN A 13 12.88 -8.14 6.71
N LYS A 14 12.78 -6.80 6.64
CA LYS A 14 11.97 -6.03 7.60
C LYS A 14 10.49 -6.35 7.49
N ILE A 15 9.96 -6.47 6.26
CA ILE A 15 8.56 -6.84 6.00
C ILE A 15 8.25 -8.25 6.55
N VAL A 16 9.13 -9.22 6.31
CA VAL A 16 8.99 -10.61 6.80
C VAL A 16 9.13 -10.69 8.31
N ALA A 17 10.06 -9.93 8.91
CA ALA A 17 10.26 -9.92 10.36
C ALA A 17 9.07 -9.30 11.12
N GLU A 18 8.36 -8.35 10.50
CA GLU A 18 7.20 -7.70 11.11
C GLU A 18 5.89 -8.46 10.89
N HIS A 19 5.79 -9.34 9.89
CA HIS A 19 4.56 -10.06 9.54
C HIS A 19 4.78 -11.58 9.42
N GLU A 20 4.45 -12.31 10.50
CA GLU A 20 4.28 -13.77 10.46
C GLU A 20 3.05 -14.14 9.59
N SER A 21 3.19 -14.28 8.27
CA SER A 21 2.40 -15.25 7.46
C SER A 21 2.58 -15.10 5.94
N GLY A 22 2.73 -16.25 5.28
CA GLY A 22 2.06 -16.56 4.01
C GLY A 22 2.69 -16.13 2.68
N TYR A 23 3.68 -15.25 2.67
CA TYR A 23 4.33 -14.82 1.42
C TYR A 23 5.53 -15.71 1.07
N ASP A 24 5.71 -16.03 -0.22
CA ASP A 24 6.99 -16.49 -0.74
C ASP A 24 7.92 -15.30 -1.04
N ASP A 25 9.23 -15.54 -0.98
CA ASP A 25 10.27 -14.49 -1.13
C ASP A 25 10.17 -13.79 -2.49
N ASP A 26 9.75 -14.50 -3.54
CA ASP A 26 9.68 -13.96 -4.91
C ASP A 26 8.54 -12.94 -5.08
N THR A 27 7.39 -13.16 -4.43
CA THR A 27 6.25 -12.23 -4.45
C THR A 27 6.60 -10.90 -3.77
N LEU A 28 7.34 -10.94 -2.65
CA LEU A 28 7.76 -9.75 -1.92
C LEU A 28 8.85 -8.97 -2.68
N VAL A 29 9.75 -9.66 -3.36
CA VAL A 29 10.80 -9.05 -4.19
C VAL A 29 10.18 -8.30 -5.37
N HIS A 30 9.26 -8.93 -6.12
CA HIS A 30 8.59 -8.26 -7.23
C HIS A 30 7.77 -7.04 -6.77
N PHE A 31 7.05 -7.17 -5.65
CA PHE A 31 6.29 -6.08 -5.06
C PHE A 31 7.21 -4.91 -4.64
N ALA A 32 8.34 -5.20 -4.01
CA ALA A 32 9.33 -4.19 -3.63
C ALA A 32 9.94 -3.49 -4.86
N GLU A 33 10.26 -4.22 -5.93
CA GLU A 33 10.82 -3.66 -7.17
C GLU A 33 9.88 -2.64 -7.84
N VAL A 34 8.59 -2.97 -7.95
CA VAL A 34 7.59 -2.06 -8.54
C VAL A 34 7.44 -0.78 -7.71
N ILE A 35 7.49 -0.90 -6.39
CA ILE A 35 7.29 0.19 -5.44
C ILE A 35 8.50 1.13 -5.35
N LEU A 36 9.69 0.56 -5.36
CA LEU A 36 10.91 1.31 -5.11
C LEU A 36 11.29 2.23 -6.28
N THR A 37 10.75 2.02 -7.47
CA THR A 37 11.09 2.80 -8.69
C THR A 37 10.37 4.14 -8.83
N LYS A 38 9.36 4.44 -7.99
CA LYS A 38 8.60 5.70 -8.06
C LYS A 38 9.30 6.84 -7.30
N PRO A 39 9.40 8.05 -7.90
CA PRO A 39 9.96 9.22 -7.23
C PRO A 39 9.04 9.68 -6.09
N GLU A 40 9.64 10.08 -4.97
CA GLU A 40 8.89 10.62 -3.83
C GLU A 40 8.36 12.04 -4.14
N PRO A 41 7.18 12.42 -3.62
CA PRO A 41 6.64 13.76 -3.81
C PRO A 41 7.46 14.85 -3.09
N GLU A 42 7.41 16.09 -3.60
CA GLU A 42 8.10 17.25 -3.01
C GLU A 42 7.66 17.56 -1.57
N ARG A 43 8.60 18.04 -0.74
CA ARG A 43 8.43 18.35 0.69
C ARG A 43 7.74 19.70 0.99
N PHE A 44 7.11 19.75 2.17
CA PHE A 44 6.45 20.89 2.83
C PHE A 44 7.22 22.24 2.88
N ALA A 45 8.53 22.23 3.16
CA ALA A 45 9.29 23.42 3.57
C ALA A 45 9.45 24.51 2.49
N ASN A 46 9.17 24.18 1.24
CA ASN A 46 9.52 25.00 0.09
C ASN A 46 8.36 25.87 -0.43
N ARG A 47 7.21 25.92 0.26
CA ARG A 47 5.99 26.59 -0.24
C ARG A 47 5.45 27.64 0.75
N ARG A 48 4.93 28.75 0.21
CA ARG A 48 4.29 29.85 0.99
C ARG A 48 2.78 29.68 1.15
N THR A 49 2.20 28.64 0.58
CA THR A 49 0.75 28.38 0.53
C THR A 49 0.49 26.90 0.71
N TYR A 50 -0.55 26.56 1.48
CA TYR A 50 -0.95 25.18 1.75
C TYR A 50 -2.05 24.73 0.78
N THR A 51 -1.99 23.48 0.34
CA THR A 51 -3.10 22.85 -0.40
C THR A 51 -4.20 22.40 0.56
N TYR A 52 -5.41 22.18 0.04
CA TYR A 52 -6.53 21.65 0.83
C TYR A 52 -6.16 20.34 1.53
N ALA A 53 -5.63 19.35 0.78
CA ALA A 53 -5.24 18.05 1.32
C ALA A 53 -4.19 18.16 2.44
N GLN A 54 -3.27 19.12 2.36
CA GLN A 54 -2.26 19.34 3.40
C GLN A 54 -2.86 19.92 4.69
N VAL A 55 -3.84 20.83 4.57
CA VAL A 55 -4.55 21.37 5.73
C VAL A 55 -5.41 20.29 6.38
N GLU A 56 -6.11 19.50 5.55
CA GLU A 56 -6.92 18.37 5.99
C GLU A 56 -6.07 17.32 6.72
N GLY A 57 -4.98 16.86 6.11
CA GLY A 57 -4.04 15.92 6.75
C GLY A 57 -3.51 16.46 8.09
N ALA A 58 -3.14 17.74 8.17
CA ALA A 58 -2.67 18.34 9.42
C ALA A 58 -3.75 18.39 10.52
N LEU A 59 -5.03 18.57 10.15
CA LEU A 59 -6.16 18.54 11.06
C LEU A 59 -6.45 17.11 11.54
N CYS A 60 -6.52 16.14 10.62
CA CYS A 60 -6.73 14.73 10.97
C CYS A 60 -5.64 14.21 11.91
N VAL A 61 -4.37 14.58 11.66
CA VAL A 61 -3.27 14.23 12.56
C VAL A 61 -3.44 14.88 13.94
N TYR A 62 -3.86 16.15 13.99
CA TYR A 62 -4.08 16.85 15.26
C TYR A 62 -5.22 16.21 16.06
N GLU A 63 -6.32 15.84 15.41
CA GLU A 63 -7.44 15.11 16.02
C GLU A 63 -6.99 13.75 16.53
N TRP A 64 -6.27 12.97 15.72
CA TRP A 64 -5.69 11.70 16.14
C TRP A 64 -4.80 11.85 17.38
N MET A 65 -3.98 12.89 17.44
CA MET A 65 -3.13 13.17 18.60
C MET A 65 -3.96 13.49 19.85
N LEU A 66 -5.04 14.26 19.73
CA LEU A 66 -5.91 14.59 20.85
C LEU A 66 -6.65 13.35 21.38
N ASP A 67 -7.16 12.51 20.48
CA ASP A 67 -7.82 11.25 20.84
C ASP A 67 -6.83 10.28 21.48
N SER A 68 -5.64 10.15 20.90
CA SER A 68 -4.60 9.26 21.39
C SER A 68 -4.00 9.73 22.71
N ARG A 69 -3.95 11.05 22.98
CA ARG A 69 -3.47 11.61 24.25
C ARG A 69 -4.17 11.02 25.47
N ALA A 70 -5.46 10.71 25.36
CA ALA A 70 -6.22 10.15 26.47
C ALA A 70 -5.81 8.71 26.84
N THR A 71 -5.12 8.01 25.95
CA THR A 71 -4.83 6.57 26.05
C THR A 71 -3.36 6.21 25.86
N ASN A 72 -2.56 7.13 25.34
CA ASN A 72 -1.14 6.97 25.07
C ASN A 72 -0.33 8.00 25.86
N LYS A 73 0.43 7.49 26.85
CA LYS A 73 1.23 8.31 27.74
C LYS A 73 2.35 9.07 27.02
N ASP A 74 2.96 8.48 25.99
CA ASP A 74 4.06 9.11 25.27
C ASP A 74 3.57 10.37 24.54
N ILE A 75 2.36 10.30 23.97
CA ILE A 75 1.71 11.47 23.36
C ILE A 75 1.42 12.54 24.40
N ASP A 76 0.88 12.18 25.56
CA ASP A 76 0.65 13.14 26.64
C ASP A 76 1.95 13.80 27.12
N ASP A 77 3.02 13.02 27.26
CA ASP A 77 4.35 13.51 27.63
C ASP A 77 4.93 14.47 26.56
N TRP A 78 4.70 14.23 25.26
CA TRP A 78 5.08 15.20 24.22
C TRP A 78 4.28 16.50 24.31
N PHE A 79 2.96 16.42 24.56
CA PHE A 79 2.12 17.60 24.78
C PHE A 79 2.62 18.44 25.96
N ASP A 80 3.06 17.80 27.04
CA ASP A 80 3.65 18.49 28.20
C ASP A 80 5.04 19.06 27.89
N GLY A 81 5.83 18.37 27.06
CA GLY A 81 7.18 18.78 26.69
C GLY A 81 7.25 19.99 25.74
N VAL A 82 6.48 19.96 24.65
CA VAL A 82 6.53 21.02 23.61
C VAL A 82 5.30 21.96 23.60
N GLY A 83 4.28 21.62 24.38
CA GLY A 83 3.05 22.39 24.48
C GLY A 83 2.11 22.22 23.27
N SER A 84 0.83 22.55 23.44
CA SER A 84 -0.16 22.47 22.37
C SER A 84 0.20 23.29 21.10
N PRO A 85 0.82 24.49 21.19
CA PRO A 85 1.28 25.20 19.99
C PRO A 85 2.39 24.45 19.24
N GLY A 86 3.33 23.81 19.95
CA GLY A 86 4.36 22.96 19.35
C GLY A 86 3.76 21.75 18.66
N MET A 87 2.82 21.06 19.32
CA MET A 87 2.12 19.91 18.74
C MET A 87 1.32 20.25 17.47
N ARG A 88 0.78 21.48 17.35
CA ARG A 88 0.16 21.95 16.10
C ARG A 88 1.17 22.10 14.97
N MET A 89 2.39 22.56 15.25
CA MET A 89 3.44 22.63 14.22
C MET A 89 3.90 21.23 13.79
N ILE A 90 3.96 20.30 14.75
CA ILE A 90 4.28 18.89 14.46
C ILE A 90 3.16 18.24 13.63
N SER A 91 1.88 18.52 13.92
CA SER A 91 0.75 17.98 13.16
C SER A 91 0.81 18.35 11.68
N ILE A 92 1.29 19.55 11.39
CA ILE A 92 1.48 20.03 10.01
C ILE A 92 2.53 19.20 9.28
N GLN A 93 3.66 18.89 9.92
CA GLN A 93 4.71 18.07 9.31
C GLN A 93 4.25 16.62 9.13
N ALA A 94 3.60 16.03 10.13
CA ALA A 94 3.05 14.69 10.04
C ALA A 94 1.90 14.59 9.02
N GLY A 95 1.09 15.64 8.87
CA GLY A 95 0.06 15.75 7.84
C GLY A 95 0.64 15.74 6.42
N ASP A 96 1.75 16.44 6.20
CA ASP A 96 2.49 16.39 4.92
C ASP A 96 3.03 14.99 4.64
N ILE A 97 3.52 14.28 5.67
CA ILE A 97 3.94 12.88 5.53
C ILE A 97 2.76 12.00 5.11
N CYS A 98 1.58 12.18 5.71
CA CYS A 98 0.38 11.43 5.33
C CYS A 98 -0.05 11.70 3.88
N ASP A 99 -0.06 12.96 3.44
CA ASP A 99 -0.37 13.32 2.04
C ASP A 99 0.65 12.74 1.06
N ARG A 100 1.94 12.76 1.40
CA ARG A 100 2.98 12.12 0.57
C ARG A 100 2.82 10.60 0.51
N ALA A 101 2.44 9.97 1.62
CA ALA A 101 2.18 8.53 1.66
C ALA A 101 0.97 8.17 0.78
N TRP A 102 -0.10 8.98 0.83
CA TRP A 102 -1.26 8.82 -0.03
C TRP A 102 -0.90 8.91 -1.52
N LYS A 103 -0.20 9.97 -1.93
CA LYS A 103 0.24 10.15 -3.32
C LYS A 103 1.18 9.04 -3.81
N LEU A 104 2.05 8.55 -2.93
CA LEU A 104 2.93 7.45 -3.25
C LEU A 104 2.15 6.14 -3.43
N MET A 105 1.15 5.89 -2.60
CA MET A 105 0.23 4.75 -2.76
C MET A 105 -0.52 4.83 -4.10
N GLU A 106 -1.07 6.00 -4.46
CA GLU A 106 -1.69 6.21 -5.78
C GLU A 106 -0.71 5.98 -6.93
N ALA A 107 0.53 6.48 -6.80
CA ALA A 107 1.58 6.28 -7.80
C ALA A 107 2.04 4.82 -7.94
N MET A 108 1.88 4.03 -6.87
CA MET A 108 2.07 2.57 -6.84
C MET A 108 0.88 1.81 -7.46
N GLY A 109 -0.16 2.50 -7.91
CA GLY A 109 -1.34 1.91 -8.51
C GLY A 109 -2.30 1.32 -7.48
N PHE A 110 -2.36 1.90 -6.28
CA PHE A 110 -3.34 1.53 -5.26
C PHE A 110 -4.29 2.69 -4.98
N ASP A 111 -5.55 2.35 -4.75
CA ASP A 111 -6.60 3.22 -4.23
C ASP A 111 -7.00 2.73 -2.85
N PHE A 112 -7.31 3.66 -1.95
CA PHE A 112 -7.76 3.33 -0.60
C PHE A 112 -9.23 3.72 -0.44
N ILE A 113 -10.07 2.70 -0.25
CA ILE A 113 -11.53 2.85 -0.24
C ILE A 113 -12.06 3.25 1.15
N GLY A 114 -11.22 3.10 2.18
CA GLY A 114 -11.55 3.47 3.55
C GLY A 114 -11.63 4.98 3.78
N ALA A 115 -11.99 5.38 4.99
CA ALA A 115 -12.03 6.79 5.37
C ALA A 115 -10.61 7.35 5.55
N TYR A 116 -10.27 8.40 4.82
CA TYR A 116 -8.94 9.02 4.86
C TYR A 116 -8.56 9.50 6.27
N ASP A 117 -9.49 10.21 6.92
CA ASP A 117 -9.36 10.84 8.23
C ASP A 117 -9.37 9.86 9.41
N PHE A 118 -10.19 8.80 9.34
CA PHE A 118 -10.35 7.84 10.43
C PHE A 118 -9.50 6.57 10.33
N GLU A 119 -9.06 6.18 9.13
CA GLU A 119 -8.34 4.92 8.93
C GLU A 119 -6.95 5.14 8.35
N PHE A 120 -6.82 5.92 7.28
CA PHE A 120 -5.54 6.09 6.60
C PHE A 120 -4.55 6.91 7.43
N VAL A 121 -4.93 8.13 7.82
CA VAL A 121 -4.07 9.03 8.60
C VAL A 121 -3.65 8.40 9.93
N PRO A 122 -4.57 7.85 10.76
CA PRO A 122 -4.20 7.16 12.00
C PRO A 122 -3.21 6.01 11.80
N SER A 123 -3.35 5.25 10.72
CA SER A 123 -2.45 4.12 10.40
C SER A 123 -1.02 4.59 10.10
N ILE A 124 -0.87 5.72 9.41
CA ILE A 124 0.43 6.36 9.19
C ILE A 124 0.98 6.90 10.51
N CYS A 125 0.17 7.66 11.27
CA CYS A 125 0.56 8.24 12.55
C CYS A 125 1.09 7.21 13.55
N ALA A 126 0.46 6.03 13.63
CA ALA A 126 0.88 4.95 14.52
C ALA A 126 2.29 4.40 14.22
N LYS A 127 2.85 4.71 13.05
CA LYS A 127 4.17 4.23 12.60
C LYS A 127 5.24 5.32 12.58
N LEU A 128 4.88 6.59 12.78
CA LEU A 128 5.83 7.69 12.75
C LEU A 128 6.75 7.65 13.98
N ASP A 129 8.00 8.03 13.78
CA ASP A 129 8.91 8.32 14.88
C ASP A 129 8.58 9.71 15.44
N TRP A 130 7.71 9.71 16.44
CA TRP A 130 7.22 10.94 17.06
C TRP A 130 8.27 11.63 17.92
N ASP A 131 9.23 10.89 18.49
CA ASP A 131 10.37 11.49 19.16
C ASP A 131 11.21 12.27 18.16
N ALA A 132 11.48 11.70 16.98
CA ALA A 132 12.15 12.43 15.90
C ALA A 132 11.32 13.64 15.44
N LEU A 133 10.01 13.51 15.26
CA LEU A 133 9.14 14.65 14.91
C LEU A 133 9.14 15.78 15.95
N CYS A 134 9.14 15.44 17.24
CA CYS A 134 9.14 16.41 18.33
C CYS A 134 10.52 17.05 18.53
N ASN A 135 11.59 16.26 18.38
CA ASN A 135 12.97 16.70 18.63
C ASN A 135 13.64 17.34 17.40
N ASP A 136 13.37 16.91 16.17
CA ASP A 136 13.99 17.47 14.94
C ASP A 136 13.42 18.84 14.56
N ASN A 137 12.36 19.30 15.23
CA ASN A 137 11.92 20.70 15.17
C ASN A 137 12.76 21.63 16.08
N GLN A 138 13.71 21.08 16.82
CA GLN A 138 14.60 21.79 17.72
C GLN A 138 16.06 21.55 17.28
N PHE A 139 16.72 22.60 16.76
CA PHE A 139 18.18 22.71 16.62
C PHE A 139 18.89 21.96 15.46
N ASP A 140 18.85 22.55 14.26
CA ASP A 140 19.85 22.39 13.17
C ASP A 140 20.04 20.98 12.57
N LYS A 141 19.30 19.97 13.04
CA LYS A 141 19.12 18.70 12.35
C LYS A 141 18.08 18.88 11.25
N GLY A 142 18.34 18.34 10.06
CA GLY A 142 17.38 18.41 8.97
C GLY A 142 16.01 17.87 9.40
N ARG A 143 14.92 18.40 8.82
CA ARG A 143 13.57 17.96 9.17
C ARG A 143 13.42 16.45 9.02
N TYR A 144 12.80 15.80 10.00
CA TYR A 144 12.42 14.39 9.92
C TYR A 144 11.70 14.08 8.61
N ASP A 145 12.23 13.10 7.88
CA ASP A 145 11.70 12.63 6.61
C ASP A 145 11.86 11.10 6.53
N PRO A 146 10.82 10.34 6.91
CA PRO A 146 10.88 8.89 6.85
C PRO A 146 10.75 8.38 5.42
N ASP A 147 11.37 7.23 5.14
CA ASP A 147 11.05 6.45 3.93
C ASP A 147 9.61 5.93 4.06
N LEU A 148 8.73 6.37 3.15
CA LEU A 148 7.30 6.09 3.20
C LEU A 148 6.93 4.72 2.62
N LYS A 149 7.81 4.11 1.82
CA LYS A 149 7.53 2.83 1.16
C LYS A 149 7.27 1.70 2.16
N PRO A 150 8.10 1.50 3.22
CA PRO A 150 7.80 0.53 4.27
C PRO A 150 6.41 0.68 4.88
N PHE A 151 5.96 1.93 5.10
CA PHE A 151 4.68 2.22 5.75
C PHE A 151 3.52 1.73 4.89
N ILE A 152 3.54 2.09 3.60
CA ILE A 152 2.50 1.72 2.64
C ILE A 152 2.46 0.21 2.44
N VAL A 153 3.63 -0.42 2.26
CA VAL A 153 3.72 -1.88 2.11
C VAL A 153 3.15 -2.61 3.33
N ALA A 154 3.54 -2.19 4.53
CA ALA A 154 3.02 -2.77 5.77
C ALA A 154 1.51 -2.58 5.90
N MET A 155 0.97 -1.42 5.50
CA MET A 155 -0.48 -1.17 5.54
C MET A 155 -1.25 -2.07 4.57
N ILE A 156 -0.76 -2.22 3.33
CA ILE A 156 -1.36 -3.13 2.33
C ILE A 156 -1.29 -4.58 2.81
N ALA A 157 -0.13 -5.01 3.34
CA ALA A 157 0.05 -6.36 3.84
C ALA A 157 -0.86 -6.67 5.04
N ALA A 158 -1.01 -5.73 5.97
CA ALA A 158 -1.90 -5.85 7.12
C ALA A 158 -3.39 -5.85 6.75
N ASP A 159 -3.79 -5.15 5.67
CA ASP A 159 -5.15 -5.24 5.14
C ASP A 159 -5.41 -6.60 4.50
N ARG A 160 -4.47 -7.10 3.69
CA ARG A 160 -4.56 -8.44 3.07
C ARG A 160 -4.63 -9.57 4.10
N SER A 161 -3.87 -9.48 5.19
CA SER A 161 -3.89 -10.52 6.24
C SER A 161 -5.20 -10.51 7.05
N ARG A 162 -5.82 -9.35 7.23
CA ARG A 162 -7.12 -9.21 7.90
C ARG A 162 -8.30 -9.62 7.02
N ASN A 163 -8.20 -9.38 5.72
CA ASN A 163 -9.29 -9.57 4.76
C ASN A 163 -8.86 -10.52 3.64
N SER A 164 -9.21 -11.81 3.79
CA SER A 164 -8.96 -12.82 2.74
C SER A 164 -9.76 -12.55 1.46
N ASP A 165 -10.97 -12.00 1.58
CA ASP A 165 -11.82 -11.57 0.46
C ASP A 165 -11.30 -10.25 -0.15
N PRO A 166 -10.81 -10.26 -1.41
CA PRO A 166 -10.30 -9.06 -2.08
C PRO A 166 -11.31 -7.92 -2.19
N MET A 167 -12.62 -8.21 -2.22
CA MET A 167 -13.65 -7.18 -2.34
C MET A 167 -13.83 -6.36 -1.06
N ARG A 168 -13.44 -6.93 0.08
CA ARG A 168 -13.53 -6.33 1.42
C ARG A 168 -12.25 -5.61 1.86
N ARG A 169 -11.20 -5.66 1.03
CA ARG A 169 -9.94 -4.97 1.29
C ARG A 169 -10.10 -3.47 1.09
N ASN A 170 -9.46 -2.71 1.97
CA ASN A 170 -9.41 -1.26 1.88
C ASN A 170 -8.43 -0.79 0.80
N PHE A 171 -7.34 -1.52 0.56
CA PHE A 171 -6.39 -1.21 -0.51
C PHE A 171 -6.70 -1.99 -1.78
N LYS A 172 -7.16 -1.30 -2.82
CA LYS A 172 -7.50 -1.88 -4.13
C LYS A 172 -6.50 -1.45 -5.17
N LYS A 173 -6.13 -2.35 -6.08
CA LYS A 173 -5.26 -2.00 -7.19
C LYS A 173 -6.05 -1.23 -8.24
N VAL A 174 -5.51 -0.11 -8.70
CA VAL A 174 -6.05 0.71 -9.80
C VAL A 174 -5.74 0.00 -11.12
N GLY A 175 -6.79 -0.51 -11.76
CA GLY A 175 -6.68 -1.34 -12.96
C GLY A 175 -8.00 -2.08 -13.22
N PRO A 176 -8.04 -3.02 -14.19
CA PRO A 176 -9.19 -3.92 -14.34
C PRO A 176 -9.45 -4.57 -12.99
N GLY A 177 -10.66 -4.36 -12.45
CA GLY A 177 -11.05 -4.91 -11.16
C GLY A 177 -11.11 -6.44 -11.22
N PRO A 178 -11.37 -7.11 -10.09
CA PRO A 178 -11.51 -8.56 -10.09
C PRO A 178 -12.54 -9.06 -11.09
N ASP A 179 -13.64 -8.34 -11.25
CA ASP A 179 -14.68 -8.68 -12.23
C ASP A 179 -14.18 -8.54 -13.68
N ASP A 180 -13.38 -7.51 -13.98
CA ASP A 180 -12.81 -7.30 -15.32
C ASP A 180 -11.78 -8.38 -15.65
N TYR A 181 -10.93 -8.75 -14.69
CA TYR A 181 -9.95 -9.82 -14.85
C TYR A 181 -10.63 -11.19 -15.02
N ILE A 182 -11.66 -11.48 -14.21
CA ILE A 182 -12.46 -12.71 -14.34
C ILE A 182 -13.16 -12.74 -15.71
N ALA A 183 -13.72 -11.62 -16.17
CA ALA A 183 -14.34 -11.53 -17.48
C ALA A 183 -13.34 -11.77 -18.62
N ALA A 184 -12.13 -11.20 -18.53
CA ALA A 184 -11.05 -11.44 -19.48
C ALA A 184 -10.61 -12.91 -19.50
N CYS A 185 -10.41 -13.51 -18.32
CA CYS A 185 -10.10 -14.94 -18.19
C CYS A 185 -11.21 -15.81 -18.81
N ARG A 186 -12.50 -15.50 -18.57
CA ARG A 186 -13.61 -16.27 -19.15
C ARG A 186 -13.65 -16.18 -20.67
N ALA A 187 -13.41 -14.98 -21.21
CA ALA A 187 -13.33 -14.77 -22.66
C ALA A 187 -12.18 -15.58 -23.29
N GLU A 188 -11.01 -15.60 -22.65
CA GLU A 188 -9.88 -16.42 -23.09
C GLU A 188 -10.15 -17.92 -22.92
N ALA A 189 -10.83 -18.36 -21.85
CA ALA A 189 -11.15 -19.77 -21.65
C ALA A 189 -12.13 -20.31 -22.70
N GLU A 190 -13.13 -19.51 -23.08
CA GLU A 190 -14.04 -19.83 -24.17
C GLU A 190 -13.32 -19.87 -25.53
N LYS A 191 -12.39 -18.93 -25.75
CA LYS A 191 -11.62 -18.83 -26.99
C LYS A 191 -10.62 -19.99 -27.15
N GLN A 192 -9.82 -20.28 -26.13
CA GLN A 192 -8.72 -21.24 -26.17
C GLN A 192 -9.20 -22.69 -25.99
N TRP A 193 -10.21 -22.91 -25.14
CA TRP A 193 -10.63 -24.26 -24.73
C TRP A 193 -12.11 -24.55 -25.01
N GLY A 194 -12.92 -23.53 -25.36
CA GLY A 194 -14.37 -23.70 -25.52
C GLY A 194 -15.11 -23.98 -24.20
N TYR A 195 -14.51 -23.59 -23.08
CA TYR A 195 -15.06 -23.82 -21.74
C TYR A 195 -14.88 -22.58 -20.86
N GLY A 196 -15.76 -21.59 -21.01
CA GLY A 196 -15.73 -20.36 -20.21
C GLY A 196 -15.83 -20.57 -18.69
N ASP A 197 -16.48 -21.64 -18.23
CA ASP A 197 -16.66 -21.93 -16.80
C ASP A 197 -15.39 -22.46 -16.10
N LEU A 198 -14.33 -22.76 -16.86
CA LEU A 198 -13.02 -23.17 -16.36
C LEU A 198 -12.47 -22.22 -15.28
N VAL A 199 -12.76 -20.93 -15.40
CA VAL A 199 -12.33 -19.88 -14.47
C VAL A 199 -13.15 -19.92 -13.18
N THR A 200 -14.44 -20.26 -13.28
CA THR A 200 -15.37 -20.28 -12.14
C THR A 200 -15.10 -21.45 -11.20
N ASP A 201 -14.65 -22.58 -11.75
CA ASP A 201 -14.28 -23.78 -10.99
C ASP A 201 -13.01 -23.59 -10.13
N HIS A 202 -12.26 -22.50 -10.35
CA HIS A 202 -10.95 -22.26 -9.74
C HIS A 202 -10.78 -20.84 -9.17
N ALA A 203 -11.83 -20.27 -8.56
CA ALA A 203 -11.87 -18.89 -8.08
C ALA A 203 -10.67 -18.44 -7.22
N GLU A 204 -10.14 -19.29 -6.34
CA GLU A 204 -8.95 -18.97 -5.53
C GLU A 204 -7.70 -18.77 -6.37
N ARG A 205 -7.52 -19.56 -7.44
CA ARG A 205 -6.37 -19.44 -8.34
C ARG A 205 -6.48 -18.26 -9.28
N VAL A 206 -7.69 -17.93 -9.72
CA VAL A 206 -7.96 -16.73 -10.51
C VAL A 206 -7.62 -15.48 -9.70
N THR A 207 -7.99 -15.47 -8.41
CA THR A 207 -7.64 -14.39 -7.49
C THR A 207 -6.12 -14.25 -7.34
N GLN A 208 -5.40 -15.36 -7.18
CA GLN A 208 -3.94 -15.35 -7.09
C GLN A 208 -3.27 -14.83 -8.37
N ALA A 209 -3.67 -15.32 -9.53
CA ALA A 209 -3.11 -14.92 -10.81
C ALA A 209 -3.36 -13.42 -11.10
N MET A 210 -4.55 -12.93 -10.78
CA MET A 210 -4.87 -11.49 -10.83
C MET A 210 -3.94 -10.67 -9.92
N GLU A 211 -3.73 -11.12 -8.68
CA GLU A 211 -2.87 -10.42 -7.73
C GLU A 211 -1.39 -10.39 -8.16
N GLN A 212 -0.99 -11.34 -9.01
CA GLN A 212 0.35 -11.47 -9.58
C GLN A 212 0.51 -10.74 -10.92
N ASP A 213 -0.53 -10.02 -11.39
CA ASP A 213 -0.58 -9.42 -12.74
C ASP A 213 -0.27 -10.42 -13.86
N GLU A 214 -0.63 -11.70 -13.66
CA GLU A 214 -0.50 -12.68 -14.75
C GLU A 214 -1.40 -12.24 -15.91
N ASP A 215 -0.92 -12.44 -17.14
CA ASP A 215 -1.75 -12.19 -18.31
C ASP A 215 -2.93 -13.19 -18.34
N PRO A 216 -4.19 -12.73 -18.50
CA PRO A 216 -5.35 -13.61 -18.52
C PRO A 216 -5.24 -14.76 -19.53
N ALA A 217 -4.62 -14.55 -20.70
CA ALA A 217 -4.47 -15.57 -21.72
C ALA A 217 -3.42 -16.61 -21.32
N GLU A 218 -2.31 -16.19 -20.72
CA GLU A 218 -1.26 -17.09 -20.20
C GLU A 218 -1.77 -17.92 -19.02
N PHE A 219 -2.47 -17.29 -18.05
CA PHE A 219 -3.07 -17.98 -16.92
C PHE A 219 -4.08 -19.04 -17.37
N VAL A 220 -5.01 -18.68 -18.26
CA VAL A 220 -6.02 -19.61 -18.82
C VAL A 220 -5.37 -20.75 -19.60
N LYS A 221 -4.30 -20.46 -20.34
CA LYS A 221 -3.55 -21.48 -21.07
C LYS A 221 -2.95 -22.50 -20.09
N TRP A 222 -2.25 -22.02 -19.06
CA TRP A 222 -1.69 -22.88 -18.01
C TRP A 222 -2.78 -23.73 -17.35
N LEU A 223 -3.96 -23.15 -17.08
CA LEU A 223 -5.06 -23.84 -16.44
C LEU A 223 -5.60 -24.98 -17.31
N GLY A 224 -5.80 -24.73 -18.61
CA GLY A 224 -6.25 -25.77 -19.54
C GLY A 224 -5.23 -26.89 -19.74
N GLU A 225 -3.94 -26.55 -19.84
CA GLU A 225 -2.85 -27.54 -19.91
C GLU A 225 -2.79 -28.40 -18.64
N LYS A 226 -2.92 -27.78 -17.47
CA LYS A 226 -2.89 -28.48 -16.18
C LYS A 226 -4.02 -29.50 -16.02
N TYR A 227 -5.20 -29.21 -16.58
CA TYR A 227 -6.35 -30.12 -16.56
C TYR A 227 -6.47 -30.98 -17.82
N ASN A 228 -5.43 -31.03 -18.67
CA ASN A 228 -5.38 -31.80 -19.91
C ASN A 228 -6.58 -31.53 -20.84
N LEU A 229 -7.03 -30.27 -20.91
CA LEU A 229 -8.05 -29.87 -21.86
C LEU A 229 -7.49 -29.95 -23.28
N THR A 230 -8.36 -30.28 -24.24
CA THR A 230 -7.99 -30.25 -25.65
C THR A 230 -8.16 -28.83 -26.17
N PRO A 231 -7.12 -28.20 -26.75
CA PRO A 231 -7.24 -26.87 -27.31
C PRO A 231 -8.28 -26.84 -28.43
N ARG A 232 -9.00 -25.73 -28.54
CA ARG A 232 -9.89 -25.49 -29.67
C ARG A 232 -9.05 -25.45 -30.96
N SER A 233 -9.55 -26.06 -32.03
CA SER A 233 -8.80 -26.29 -33.29
C SER A 233 -8.11 -25.06 -33.85
N ASP A 234 -8.68 -23.88 -33.61
CA ASP A 234 -8.25 -22.61 -34.18
C ASP A 234 -7.19 -21.90 -33.32
N TRP A 235 -6.87 -22.47 -32.15
CA TRP A 235 -5.87 -21.97 -31.20
C TRP A 235 -4.56 -22.75 -31.20
N ALA A 236 -4.54 -23.97 -31.76
CA ALA A 236 -3.39 -24.87 -31.73
C ALA A 236 -2.25 -24.50 -32.71
N ALA A 237 -2.15 -23.23 -33.13
CA ALA A 237 -1.18 -22.74 -34.12
C ALA A 237 -0.05 -21.92 -33.47
#